data_AF-A0A937PSM7-F1
#
_entry.id   AF-A0A937PSM7-F1
#
_cell.length_a   1.000
_cell.length_b   1.000
_cell.length_c   1.000
_cell.angle_alpha   90.00
_cell.angle_beta   90.00
_cell.angle_gamma   90.00
#
_symmetry.space_group_name_H-M   'P 1'
#
loop_
_entity.id
_entity.type
_entity.pdbx_description
1 polymer ?
#
loop_
_entity_poly.entity_id
_entity_poly.type
_entity_poly.pdbx_seq_one_letter_code
_entity_poly.pdbx_strand_id
1 'polypeptide(L)'
;MKAMRVVAWSAAALMSVAVPVLGQAKPLRYNVQPGARRVYQRTTRTETTITAGDQTSRQVTEVPLRREDLIVEVKTDPPQMRVVSLETPAGERLVGLEKDGQDQLATVPEAQRLRPMAPLLAAHWRDLTARPVGDTAQPTAPMQAIEYALSELNYLPAEPLGDDKATTRQVDLGIAKATITTQKVEETTVGDTPAIVLESKADLVFTGEWADRITVPAMTVRSAWAADGSGLLAQRGTTVVDEKAEKATQHLVRNWDEQLVEAGRLTPDALSKAKANLDTLEKAMADAREGKYDAAITALNAYLEANPDGPWSSAVRSLHAALARRRLVAEPVSPARLRLMLRDLQTSRDQAGAQGNTPQLAQIDTALRQVAQTNAKQILVDAADPDPIVRDLAAFGLAFLDNPQGVERLRILARDPSAQLRGTALVSLGLRGEKVEKDTLLKALKDETPRVRGAAAMAAVRGYERGDATAVALLPALVETLASDLAWTRNNAATAIGLLAPKGSGPGVRGLIAAHEKESEEPLKALYRAALKELTGVEANTIEPYQAWLKEQAAEKPKG
;
A
#
# COMPACT_ATOMS: atom_id res chain seq x y z
N MET A 1 16.15 4.35 -14.31
CA MET A 1 14.92 3.81 -13.67
C MET A 1 15.10 3.43 -12.19
N LYS A 2 16.08 2.60 -11.78
CA LYS A 2 16.32 2.30 -10.35
C LYS A 2 16.72 3.54 -9.54
N ALA A 3 17.67 4.35 -10.03
CA ALA A 3 18.05 5.63 -9.41
C ALA A 3 16.86 6.62 -9.29
N MET A 4 16.07 6.81 -10.36
CA MET A 4 14.83 7.61 -10.31
C MET A 4 13.81 7.08 -9.29
N ARG A 5 13.69 5.76 -9.11
CA ARG A 5 12.79 5.17 -8.10
C ARG A 5 13.28 5.40 -6.67
N VAL A 6 14.59 5.35 -6.42
CA VAL A 6 15.17 5.64 -5.10
C VAL A 6 14.95 7.10 -4.72
N VAL A 7 15.24 8.03 -5.65
CA VAL A 7 15.05 9.48 -5.47
C VAL A 7 13.57 9.86 -5.32
N ALA A 8 12.67 9.25 -6.10
CA ALA A 8 11.22 9.47 -5.96
C ALA A 8 10.64 8.95 -4.63
N TRP A 9 11.23 7.89 -4.04
CA TRP A 9 10.87 7.41 -2.70
C TRP A 9 11.35 8.38 -1.60
N SER A 10 12.56 8.95 -1.72
CA SER A 10 13.03 10.03 -0.84
C SER A 10 12.11 11.26 -0.88
N ALA A 11 11.66 11.66 -2.08
CA ALA A 11 10.72 12.77 -2.27
C ALA A 11 9.35 12.53 -1.59
N ALA A 12 8.82 11.29 -1.64
CA ALA A 12 7.58 10.94 -0.97
C ALA A 12 7.71 10.97 0.57
N ALA A 13 8.87 10.57 1.11
CA ALA A 13 9.17 10.69 2.53
C ALA A 13 9.33 12.16 2.96
N LEU A 14 9.99 12.98 2.13
CA LEU A 14 10.06 14.45 2.31
C LEU A 14 8.66 15.04 2.42
N MET A 15 7.71 14.64 1.57
CA MET A 15 6.33 15.14 1.53
C MET A 15 5.49 14.90 2.79
N SER A 16 5.82 13.88 3.58
CA SER A 16 5.13 13.57 4.82
C SER A 16 5.95 14.01 6.04
N VAL A 17 5.36 14.85 6.88
CA VAL A 17 5.74 15.10 8.28
C VAL A 17 6.77 16.22 8.54
N ALA A 18 6.29 17.23 9.28
CA ALA A 18 6.90 17.76 10.51
C ALA A 18 5.89 18.71 11.18
N VAL A 19 5.54 18.44 12.45
CA VAL A 19 4.80 19.38 13.32
C VAL A 19 5.81 20.40 13.86
N PRO A 20 5.53 21.71 13.77
CA PRO A 20 6.38 22.69 14.44
C PRO A 20 6.41 22.45 15.95
N VAL A 21 7.63 22.37 16.49
CA VAL A 21 7.86 22.23 17.92
C VAL A 21 7.90 23.62 18.54
N LEU A 22 7.29 23.81 19.70
CA LEU A 22 7.29 25.09 20.41
C LEU A 22 8.43 25.06 21.43
N GLY A 23 9.01 26.18 21.86
CA GLY A 23 9.91 26.17 23.03
C GLY A 23 10.65 27.47 23.33
N GLN A 24 11.28 27.61 24.52
CA GLN A 24 11.67 28.93 25.08
C GLN A 24 13.01 29.03 25.83
N ALA A 25 13.58 30.24 25.97
CA ALA A 25 13.66 30.96 27.27
C ALA A 25 13.54 32.53 27.17
N LYS A 26 13.42 33.20 28.34
CA LYS A 26 12.64 34.47 28.64
C LYS A 26 12.91 35.65 27.67
N PRO A 27 11.96 36.62 27.44
CA PRO A 27 10.78 37.04 28.21
C PRO A 27 9.42 36.58 27.61
N LEU A 28 9.49 35.73 26.59
CA LEU A 28 8.46 34.91 25.94
C LEU A 28 7.28 34.24 26.67
N ARG A 29 7.16 34.28 28.00
CA ARG A 29 6.62 33.15 28.82
C ARG A 29 5.39 32.45 28.24
N TYR A 30 5.51 31.16 27.91
CA TYR A 30 4.36 30.40 27.41
C TYR A 30 3.29 30.31 28.51
N ASN A 31 2.22 31.08 28.40
CA ASN A 31 1.14 31.15 29.36
C ASN A 31 0.12 30.05 29.07
N VAL A 32 0.52 28.80 29.26
CA VAL A 32 -0.35 27.66 28.98
C VAL A 32 -1.12 27.25 30.21
N GLN A 33 -2.43 27.48 30.18
CA GLN A 33 -3.32 26.96 31.20
C GLN A 33 -3.77 25.54 30.87
N PRO A 34 -4.02 24.68 31.88
CA PRO A 34 -4.61 23.37 31.66
C PRO A 34 -5.91 23.48 30.84
N GLY A 35 -6.02 22.66 29.80
CA GLY A 35 -7.15 22.65 28.87
C GLY A 35 -7.09 23.68 27.76
N ALA A 36 -6.00 24.44 27.59
CA ALA A 36 -5.82 25.27 26.40
C ALA A 36 -5.89 24.42 25.12
N ARG A 37 -6.69 24.87 24.16
CA ARG A 37 -6.85 24.27 22.82
C ARG A 37 -6.49 25.29 21.76
N ARG A 38 -5.68 24.88 20.79
CA ARG A 38 -5.26 25.73 19.67
C ARG A 38 -5.35 24.95 18.37
N VAL A 39 -5.87 25.61 17.36
CA VAL A 39 -6.02 25.07 16.01
C VAL A 39 -5.25 25.94 15.03
N TYR A 40 -4.36 25.29 14.28
CA TYR A 40 -3.60 25.92 13.22
C TYR A 40 -4.11 25.44 11.86
N GLN A 41 -4.08 26.33 10.87
CA GLN A 41 -4.26 26.03 9.47
C GLN A 41 -2.93 26.16 8.77
N ARG A 42 -2.48 25.07 8.13
CA ARG A 42 -1.23 25.05 7.35
C ARG A 42 -1.49 24.83 5.86
N THR A 43 -0.73 25.53 5.04
CA THR A 43 -0.57 25.26 3.60
C THR A 43 0.88 24.93 3.32
N THR A 44 1.14 23.83 2.63
CA THR A 44 2.50 23.47 2.21
C THR A 44 2.56 23.34 0.70
N ARG A 45 3.58 23.94 0.09
CA ARG A 45 3.89 23.77 -1.32
C ARG A 45 5.28 23.18 -1.46
N THR A 46 5.37 22.03 -2.13
CA THR A 46 6.64 21.36 -2.40
C THR A 46 6.86 21.32 -3.90
N GLU A 47 8.02 21.79 -4.33
CA GLU A 47 8.50 21.68 -5.69
C GLU A 47 9.71 20.76 -5.70
N THR A 48 9.70 19.78 -6.59
CA THR A 48 10.78 18.80 -6.73
C THR A 48 11.20 18.73 -8.18
N THR A 49 12.47 19.00 -8.43
CA THR A 49 13.09 18.86 -9.74
C THR A 49 14.10 17.72 -9.67
N ILE A 50 13.95 16.71 -10.52
CA ILE A 50 14.85 15.57 -10.63
C ILE A 50 15.48 15.60 -12.02
N THR A 51 16.81 15.63 -12.07
CA THR A 51 17.59 15.56 -13.30
C THR A 51 18.40 14.27 -13.31
N ALA A 52 18.36 13.53 -14.41
CA ALA A 52 19.11 12.29 -14.58
C ALA A 52 19.56 12.13 -16.05
N GLY A 53 20.85 12.38 -16.33
CA GLY A 53 21.34 12.52 -17.70
C GLY A 53 20.67 13.72 -18.39
N ASP A 54 20.15 13.52 -19.60
CA ASP A 54 19.47 14.57 -20.38
C ASP A 54 17.99 14.75 -19.98
N GLN A 55 17.48 13.95 -19.05
CA GLN A 55 16.09 13.99 -18.61
C GLN A 55 15.92 14.85 -17.37
N THR A 56 14.90 15.72 -17.38
CA THR A 56 14.51 16.52 -16.21
C THR A 56 13.01 16.38 -15.97
N SER A 57 12.61 16.15 -14.73
CA SER A 57 11.21 16.17 -14.33
C SER A 57 11.02 17.13 -13.19
N ARG A 58 9.98 17.96 -13.28
CA ARG A 58 9.59 18.89 -12.22
C ARG A 58 8.17 18.57 -11.78
N GLN A 59 7.99 18.44 -10.48
CA GLN A 59 6.71 18.16 -9.85
C GLN A 59 6.43 19.24 -8.80
N VAL A 60 5.24 19.83 -8.85
CA VAL A 60 4.77 20.80 -7.86
C VAL A 60 3.51 20.27 -7.21
N THR A 61 3.57 20.12 -5.89
CA THR A 61 2.48 19.61 -5.06
C THR A 61 2.10 20.64 -4.00
N GLU A 62 0.81 20.79 -3.79
CA GLU A 62 0.24 21.61 -2.73
C GLU A 62 -0.57 20.70 -1.81
N VAL A 63 -0.29 20.76 -0.52
CA VAL A 63 -1.10 20.12 0.52
C VAL A 63 -1.88 21.24 1.20
N PRO A 64 -3.13 21.50 0.77
CA PRO A 64 -3.99 22.43 1.47
C PRO A 64 -4.42 21.80 2.80
N LEU A 65 -4.42 22.59 3.88
CA LEU A 65 -5.14 22.34 5.14
C LEU A 65 -4.67 21.15 6.01
N ARG A 66 -3.78 21.45 6.96
CA ARG A 66 -3.56 20.66 8.20
C ARG A 66 -4.28 21.34 9.36
N ARG A 67 -5.07 20.61 10.16
CA ARG A 67 -5.74 21.11 11.39
C ARG A 67 -5.23 20.36 12.63
N GLU A 68 -4.35 20.99 13.40
CA GLU A 68 -3.81 20.38 14.63
C GLU A 68 -4.61 20.79 15.88
N ASP A 69 -4.71 19.93 16.91
CA ASP A 69 -5.40 20.22 18.17
C ASP A 69 -4.44 20.08 19.36
N LEU A 70 -3.80 21.16 19.79
CA LEU A 70 -2.92 21.12 20.97
C LEU A 70 -3.74 20.94 22.26
N ILE A 71 -3.46 19.89 23.07
CA ILE A 71 -4.08 19.68 24.40
C ILE A 71 -3.02 19.66 25.48
N VAL A 72 -2.96 20.71 26.29
CA VAL A 72 -1.92 20.82 27.32
C VAL A 72 -2.32 20.17 28.63
N GLU A 73 -1.53 19.19 29.04
CA GLU A 73 -1.62 18.46 30.29
C GLU A 73 -0.37 18.67 31.15
N VAL A 74 -0.53 19.05 32.42
CA VAL A 74 0.56 19.17 33.39
C VAL A 74 0.70 17.87 34.18
N LYS A 75 1.83 17.15 34.04
CA LYS A 75 2.03 15.81 34.65
C LYS A 75 3.15 15.69 35.71
N THR A 76 4.14 16.58 35.75
CA THR A 76 5.37 16.40 36.57
C THR A 76 5.99 17.74 37.03
N ASP A 77 7.10 17.68 37.77
CA ASP A 77 8.07 18.77 37.95
C ASP A 77 9.43 18.33 37.33
N PRO A 78 9.94 18.98 36.27
CA PRO A 78 9.37 20.15 35.61
C PRO A 78 8.04 19.82 34.92
N PRO A 79 7.16 20.81 34.74
CA PRO A 79 5.85 20.58 34.16
C PRO A 79 6.00 20.22 32.69
N GLN A 80 5.12 19.33 32.23
CA GLN A 80 5.11 18.83 30.86
C GLN A 80 3.84 19.31 30.16
N MET A 81 3.82 19.19 28.84
CA MET A 81 2.67 19.41 27.98
C MET A 81 2.55 18.21 27.03
N ARG A 82 1.36 17.62 26.98
CA ARG A 82 1.00 16.71 25.90
C ARG A 82 0.71 17.52 24.63
N VAL A 83 1.08 17.00 23.48
CA VAL A 83 0.75 17.60 22.19
C VAL A 83 0.12 16.53 21.34
N VAL A 84 -1.04 16.84 20.77
CA VAL A 84 -1.78 15.95 19.88
C VAL A 84 -1.90 16.66 18.55
N SER A 85 -1.29 16.10 17.52
CA SER A 85 -1.42 16.63 16.18
C SER A 85 -2.26 15.68 15.37
N LEU A 86 -3.31 16.23 14.78
CA LEU A 86 -4.11 15.56 13.78
C LEU A 86 -3.79 16.19 12.42
N GLU A 87 -3.50 15.36 11.43
CA GLU A 87 -3.50 15.82 10.05
C GLU A 87 -4.85 15.51 9.43
N THR A 88 -5.61 16.55 9.09
CA THR A 88 -6.86 16.38 8.34
C THR A 88 -6.56 15.94 6.92
N PRO A 89 -7.32 14.98 6.36
CA PRO A 89 -7.10 14.48 5.02
C PRO A 89 -7.71 15.44 4.01
N ALA A 90 -7.05 16.57 3.78
CA ALA A 90 -7.41 17.49 2.68
C ALA A 90 -6.79 17.07 1.34
N GLY A 91 -5.98 16.00 1.34
CA GLY A 91 -5.38 15.40 0.15
C GLY A 91 -4.22 16.22 -0.41
N GLU A 92 -3.27 15.54 -1.03
CA GLU A 92 -2.18 16.18 -1.76
C GLU A 92 -2.68 16.54 -3.17
N ARG A 93 -2.59 17.82 -3.54
CA ARG A 93 -2.96 18.33 -4.87
C ARG A 93 -1.73 18.44 -5.77
N LEU A 94 -1.73 17.76 -6.90
CA LEU A 94 -0.75 17.97 -7.97
C LEU A 94 -1.14 19.23 -8.76
N VAL A 95 -0.29 20.25 -8.72
CA VAL A 95 -0.54 21.56 -9.38
C VAL A 95 0.38 21.84 -10.56
N GLY A 96 1.49 21.11 -10.66
CA GLY A 96 2.45 21.21 -11.75
C GLY A 96 3.11 19.86 -11.99
N LEU A 97 3.18 19.42 -13.24
CA LEU A 97 4.01 18.29 -13.64
C LEU A 97 4.60 18.57 -15.02
N GLU A 98 5.91 18.63 -15.08
CA GLU A 98 6.69 18.92 -16.27
C GLU A 98 7.72 17.80 -16.48
N LYS A 99 7.91 17.40 -17.73
CA LYS A 99 8.94 16.47 -18.14
C LYS A 99 9.64 17.02 -19.37
N ASP A 100 10.97 17.15 -19.28
CA ASP A 100 11.86 17.60 -20.34
C ASP A 100 11.40 18.94 -20.96
N GLY A 101 10.95 19.88 -20.13
CA GLY A 101 10.45 21.19 -20.59
C GLY A 101 8.96 21.23 -20.96
N GLN A 102 8.23 20.11 -20.87
CA GLN A 102 6.84 20.01 -21.33
C GLN A 102 5.86 19.62 -20.21
N ASP A 103 4.78 20.39 -20.10
CA ASP A 103 3.68 20.13 -19.16
C ASP A 103 2.95 18.82 -19.49
N GLN A 104 2.78 17.96 -18.48
CA GLN A 104 2.15 16.63 -18.59
C GLN A 104 0.73 16.59 -18.02
N LEU A 105 0.25 17.65 -17.35
CA LEU A 105 -1.00 17.68 -16.57
C LEU A 105 -2.29 17.32 -17.34
N ALA A 106 -2.29 17.42 -18.67
CA ALA A 106 -3.43 17.03 -19.51
C ALA A 106 -3.63 15.49 -19.58
N THR A 107 -2.60 14.71 -19.25
CA THR A 107 -2.61 13.23 -19.37
C THR A 107 -2.84 12.50 -18.05
N VAL A 108 -2.76 13.20 -16.92
CA VAL A 108 -3.03 12.64 -15.59
C VAL A 108 -4.55 12.67 -15.33
N PRO A 109 -5.22 11.51 -15.12
CA PRO A 109 -6.66 11.47 -14.85
C PRO A 109 -7.03 12.40 -13.68
N GLU A 110 -8.16 13.11 -13.75
CA GLU A 110 -8.59 14.06 -12.71
C GLU A 110 -8.64 13.44 -11.30
N ALA A 111 -9.03 12.16 -11.21
CA ALA A 111 -9.05 11.40 -9.95
C ALA A 111 -7.65 11.14 -9.35
N GLN A 112 -6.57 11.36 -10.10
CA GLN A 112 -5.17 11.21 -9.63
C GLN A 112 -4.51 12.56 -9.31
N ARG A 113 -5.17 13.69 -9.59
CA ARG A 113 -4.69 15.03 -9.23
C ARG A 113 -4.78 15.31 -7.74
N LEU A 114 -5.63 14.58 -7.02
CA LEU A 114 -5.74 14.62 -5.57
C LEU A 114 -5.43 13.23 -5.01
N ARG A 115 -4.36 13.11 -4.22
CA ARG A 115 -4.05 11.87 -3.51
C ARG A 115 -4.61 11.99 -2.10
N PRO A 116 -5.59 11.15 -1.70
CA PRO A 116 -6.07 11.16 -0.32
C PRO A 116 -4.91 10.72 0.60
N MET A 117 -4.47 11.61 1.47
CA MET A 117 -3.53 11.27 2.53
C MET A 117 -4.29 10.58 3.65
N ALA A 118 -3.71 9.53 4.24
CA ALA A 118 -4.24 8.97 5.47
C ALA A 118 -4.08 10.04 6.57
N PRO A 119 -5.14 10.36 7.33
CA PRO A 119 -4.99 11.24 8.48
C PRO A 119 -3.99 10.63 9.46
N LEU A 120 -2.99 11.42 9.84
CA LEU A 120 -1.98 11.03 10.82
C LEU A 120 -2.39 11.59 12.18
N LEU A 121 -2.51 10.68 13.16
CA LEU A 121 -2.63 11.05 14.56
C LEU A 121 -1.26 10.83 15.21
N ALA A 122 -0.71 11.89 15.78
CA ALA A 122 0.51 11.83 16.58
C ALA A 122 0.22 12.40 17.98
N ALA A 123 0.67 11.70 19.01
CA ALA A 123 0.64 12.17 20.39
C ALA A 123 2.03 12.02 21.01
N HIS A 124 2.55 13.10 21.59
CA HIS A 124 3.89 13.12 22.20
C HIS A 124 3.93 14.07 23.40
N TRP A 125 4.86 13.79 24.31
CA TRP A 125 5.10 14.60 25.50
C TRP A 125 6.26 15.57 25.26
N ARG A 126 6.10 16.78 25.81
CA ARG A 126 7.14 17.81 25.82
C ARG A 126 7.25 18.43 27.21
N ASP A 127 8.37 19.03 27.59
CA ASP A 127 8.45 19.84 28.82
C ASP A 127 7.73 21.21 28.63
N LEU A 128 7.65 22.07 29.66
CA LEU A 128 7.08 23.43 29.50
C LEU A 128 7.88 24.33 28.55
N THR A 129 9.14 23.98 28.28
CA THR A 129 9.95 24.61 27.22
C THR A 129 9.73 23.93 25.87
N ALA A 130 8.71 23.07 25.79
CA ALA A 130 8.28 22.23 24.68
C ALA A 130 9.41 21.45 23.97
N ARG A 131 10.44 21.05 24.74
CA ARG A 131 11.43 20.04 24.31
C ARG A 131 10.86 18.63 24.48
N PRO A 132 11.15 17.68 23.56
CA PRO A 132 10.79 16.28 23.74
C PRO A 132 11.33 15.71 25.06
N VAL A 133 10.51 14.94 25.79
CA VAL A 133 10.91 14.29 27.06
C VAL A 133 11.32 12.84 26.80
N GLY A 134 12.60 12.51 27.01
CA GLY A 134 13.14 11.13 26.99
C GLY A 134 13.67 10.64 25.63
N ASP A 135 14.72 9.80 25.71
CA ASP A 135 15.59 9.27 24.63
C ASP A 135 15.24 9.75 23.22
N THR A 136 15.83 10.87 22.85
CA THR A 136 15.83 11.35 21.47
C THR A 136 16.40 10.23 20.61
N ALA A 137 15.57 9.60 19.80
CA ALA A 137 16.06 8.83 18.68
C ALA A 137 17.03 9.74 17.93
N GLN A 138 18.34 9.48 18.04
CA GLN A 138 19.30 10.14 17.15
C GLN A 138 18.85 9.75 15.74
N PRO A 139 18.53 10.72 14.88
CA PRO A 139 17.99 10.37 13.58
C PRO A 139 19.00 9.47 12.85
N THR A 140 18.59 8.23 12.59
CA THR A 140 19.44 7.25 11.89
C THR A 140 19.31 7.38 10.38
N ALA A 141 18.41 8.25 9.91
CA ALA A 141 18.13 8.51 8.51
C ALA A 141 18.15 10.01 8.22
N PRO A 142 18.67 10.45 7.04
CA PRO A 142 18.81 11.87 6.70
C PRO A 142 17.53 12.68 6.81
N MET A 143 16.42 12.02 6.48
CA MET A 143 15.10 12.62 6.54
C MET A 143 14.68 13.00 7.94
N GLN A 144 14.85 12.09 8.88
CA GLN A 144 14.56 12.36 10.28
C GLN A 144 15.48 13.47 10.82
N ALA A 145 16.72 13.59 10.33
CA ALA A 145 17.62 14.66 10.72
C ALA A 145 17.16 16.04 10.19
N ILE A 146 16.73 16.13 8.93
CA ILE A 146 16.15 17.35 8.34
C ILE A 146 14.88 17.76 9.09
N GLU A 147 14.00 16.81 9.38
CA GLU A 147 12.77 17.04 10.13
C GLU A 147 13.04 17.52 11.56
N TYR A 148 13.99 16.87 12.24
CA TYR A 148 14.41 17.26 13.58
C TYR A 148 14.98 18.69 13.54
N ALA A 149 15.90 18.99 12.62
CA ALA A 149 16.47 20.34 12.49
C ALA A 149 15.41 21.41 12.20
N LEU A 150 14.42 21.10 11.37
CA LEU A 150 13.31 22.00 11.10
C LEU A 150 12.47 22.26 12.35
N SER A 151 12.27 21.23 13.17
CA SER A 151 11.61 21.37 14.46
C SER A 151 12.41 22.29 15.40
N GLU A 152 13.75 22.22 15.33
CA GLU A 152 14.68 23.02 16.12
C GLU A 152 14.69 24.52 15.75
N LEU A 153 14.18 24.90 14.58
CA LEU A 153 14.07 26.32 14.17
C LEU A 153 12.93 27.08 14.85
N ASN A 154 11.96 26.36 15.41
CA ASN A 154 10.79 26.93 16.07
C ASN A 154 10.98 27.15 17.58
N TYR A 155 12.20 26.97 18.08
CA TYR A 155 12.53 27.21 19.48
C TYR A 155 13.01 28.65 19.69
N LEU A 156 12.50 29.30 20.74
CA LEU A 156 12.93 30.63 21.13
C LEU A 156 14.29 30.56 21.87
N PRO A 157 15.14 31.59 21.70
CA PRO A 157 16.39 31.80 22.42
C PRO A 157 16.24 31.69 23.94
N ALA A 158 17.29 31.30 24.66
CA ALA A 158 17.18 31.16 26.11
C ALA A 158 17.18 32.50 26.88
N GLU A 159 17.74 33.53 26.27
CA GLU A 159 17.75 34.89 26.80
C GLU A 159 17.00 35.82 25.85
N PRO A 160 16.46 36.94 26.35
CA PRO A 160 15.78 37.91 25.51
C PRO A 160 16.71 38.42 24.42
N LEU A 161 16.30 38.29 23.16
CA LEU A 161 16.96 39.00 22.09
C LEU A 161 16.57 40.46 22.17
N GLY A 162 17.55 41.33 22.43
CA GLY A 162 17.42 42.75 22.19
C GLY A 162 17.35 43.03 20.68
N ASP A 163 17.00 44.26 20.33
CA ASP A 163 17.05 44.72 18.94
C ASP A 163 18.49 44.52 18.41
N ASP A 164 18.61 43.91 17.23
CA ASP A 164 19.87 43.56 16.55
C ASP A 164 20.79 42.51 17.23
N LYS A 165 20.28 41.72 18.19
CA LYS A 165 21.03 40.58 18.76
C LYS A 165 20.56 39.25 18.17
N ALA A 166 21.53 38.43 17.74
CA ALA A 166 21.33 37.05 17.34
C ALA A 166 21.91 36.08 18.37
N THR A 167 21.28 34.93 18.55
CA THR A 167 21.82 33.78 19.29
C THR A 167 22.19 32.68 18.31
N THR A 168 23.22 31.90 18.62
CA THR A 168 23.60 30.71 17.85
C THR A 168 23.70 29.51 18.77
N ARG A 169 23.21 28.35 18.32
CA ARG A 169 23.33 27.07 19.03
C ARG A 169 23.66 25.93 18.07
N GLN A 170 24.36 24.91 18.57
CA GLN A 170 24.64 23.69 17.82
C GLN A 170 23.72 22.56 18.30
N VAL A 171 23.22 21.77 17.36
CA VAL A 171 22.40 20.59 17.62
C VAL A 171 23.04 19.39 16.93
N ASP A 172 23.27 18.33 17.70
CA ASP A 172 23.71 17.04 17.18
C ASP A 172 22.49 16.21 16.76
N LEU A 173 22.49 15.75 15.52
CA LEU A 173 21.43 14.97 14.90
C LEU A 173 21.92 13.53 14.59
N GLY A 174 23.02 13.09 15.20
CA GLY A 174 23.64 11.78 14.98
C GLY A 174 24.38 11.69 13.66
N ILE A 175 23.65 11.74 12.54
CA ILE A 175 24.21 11.69 11.17
C ILE A 175 24.49 13.08 10.58
N ALA A 176 24.08 14.14 11.26
CA ALA A 176 24.30 15.53 10.86
C ALA A 176 24.50 16.43 12.07
N LYS A 177 25.08 17.61 11.85
CA LYS A 177 25.13 18.70 12.84
C LYS A 177 24.41 19.92 12.27
N ALA A 178 23.57 20.55 13.06
CA ALA A 178 22.91 21.80 12.70
C ALA A 178 23.47 22.95 13.53
N THR A 179 23.86 24.04 12.87
CA THR A 179 24.13 25.33 13.52
C THR A 179 22.93 26.23 13.29
N ILE A 180 22.22 26.58 14.37
CA ILE A 180 20.99 27.35 14.31
C ILE A 180 21.24 28.75 14.85
N THR A 181 20.94 29.74 14.04
CA THR A 181 21.02 31.16 14.40
C THR A 181 19.62 31.75 14.42
N THR A 182 19.26 32.43 15.51
CA THR A 182 17.95 33.06 15.70
C THR A 182 18.11 34.52 16.07
N GLN A 183 17.36 35.41 15.42
CA GLN A 183 17.36 36.85 15.67
C GLN A 183 15.94 37.41 15.77
N LYS A 184 15.77 38.48 16.55
CA LYS A 184 14.54 39.28 16.57
C LYS A 184 14.53 40.19 15.35
N VAL A 185 13.44 40.17 14.58
CA VAL A 185 13.34 40.94 13.32
C VAL A 185 12.40 42.13 13.46
N GLU A 186 11.27 41.96 14.13
CA GLU A 186 10.29 43.04 14.31
C GLU A 186 9.36 42.75 15.50
N GLU A 187 8.68 43.79 15.96
CA GLU A 187 7.47 43.70 16.77
C GLU A 187 6.30 44.17 15.91
N THR A 188 5.21 43.42 15.93
CA THR A 188 4.05 43.63 15.06
C THR A 188 2.76 43.24 15.79
N THR A 189 1.64 43.24 15.08
CA THR A 189 0.37 42.70 15.57
C THR A 189 -0.12 41.66 14.56
N VAL A 190 -0.50 40.48 15.04
CA VAL A 190 -1.16 39.44 14.23
C VAL A 190 -2.63 39.41 14.64
N GLY A 191 -3.51 39.86 13.75
CA GLY A 191 -4.90 40.19 14.13
C GLY A 191 -4.89 41.33 15.17
N ASP A 192 -5.51 41.08 16.33
CA ASP A 192 -5.54 42.02 17.47
C ASP A 192 -4.50 41.68 18.55
N THR A 193 -3.63 40.70 18.33
CA THR A 193 -2.66 40.23 19.33
C THR A 193 -1.26 40.79 19.05
N PRO A 194 -0.67 41.58 19.96
CA PRO A 194 0.71 42.03 19.84
C PRO A 194 1.67 40.83 19.73
N ALA A 195 2.66 40.92 18.86
CA ALA A 195 3.53 39.80 18.51
C ALA A 195 4.99 40.23 18.34
N ILE A 196 5.91 39.33 18.72
CA ILE A 196 7.34 39.42 18.46
C ILE A 196 7.68 38.43 17.35
N VAL A 197 8.37 38.91 16.33
CA VAL A 197 8.73 38.11 15.16
C VAL A 197 10.20 37.75 15.21
N LEU A 198 10.47 36.46 15.18
CA LEU A 198 11.81 35.91 15.11
C LEU A 198 12.08 35.28 13.76
N GLU A 199 13.32 35.38 13.31
CA GLU A 199 13.84 34.66 12.17
C GLU A 199 14.94 33.71 12.63
N SER A 200 14.77 32.43 12.30
CA SER A 200 15.70 31.36 12.59
C SER A 200 16.22 30.76 11.29
N LYS A 201 17.54 30.55 11.21
CA LYS A 201 18.22 29.86 10.10
C LYS A 201 19.01 28.67 10.63
N ALA A 202 18.97 27.54 9.94
CA ALA A 202 19.79 26.37 10.24
C ALA A 202 20.78 26.10 9.09
N ASP A 203 22.05 25.97 9.43
CA ASP A 203 23.10 25.45 8.55
C ASP A 203 23.38 24.00 8.94
N LEU A 204 23.01 23.05 8.07
CA LEU A 204 23.13 21.60 8.31
C LEU A 204 24.36 21.03 7.59
N VAL A 205 25.16 20.25 8.31
CA VAL A 205 26.30 19.51 7.77
C VAL A 205 26.10 18.02 8.04
N PHE A 206 25.89 17.25 6.97
CA PHE A 206 25.80 15.79 7.03
C PHE A 206 27.18 15.14 7.18
N THR A 207 27.20 13.94 7.76
CA THR A 207 28.43 13.17 8.02
C THR A 207 28.35 11.77 7.37
N GLY A 208 29.49 11.09 7.28
CA GLY A 208 29.57 9.74 6.72
C GLY A 208 29.19 9.69 5.24
N GLU A 209 28.44 8.66 4.84
CA GLU A 209 27.99 8.45 3.45
C GLU A 209 27.05 9.56 2.92
N TRP A 210 26.52 10.41 3.80
CA TRP A 210 25.55 11.45 3.46
C TRP A 210 26.20 12.81 3.16
N ALA A 211 27.46 13.02 3.58
CA ALA A 211 28.15 14.31 3.48
C ALA A 211 28.23 14.84 2.04
N ASP A 212 28.57 13.97 1.09
CA ASP A 212 28.65 14.31 -0.34
C ASP A 212 27.33 14.11 -1.09
N ARG A 213 26.36 13.48 -0.42
CA ARG A 213 25.09 13.06 -1.00
C ARG A 213 23.99 14.10 -0.82
N ILE A 214 23.92 14.74 0.34
CA ILE A 214 22.82 15.63 0.71
C ILE A 214 23.37 16.99 1.15
N THR A 215 22.86 18.05 0.53
CA THR A 215 23.10 19.42 0.97
C THR A 215 21.78 20.13 1.26
N VAL A 216 21.80 21.05 2.22
CA VAL A 216 20.63 21.85 2.60
C VAL A 216 20.98 23.32 2.40
N PRO A 217 20.83 23.86 1.16
CA PRO A 217 21.25 25.23 0.86
C PRO A 217 20.52 26.31 1.67
N ALA A 218 19.28 26.04 2.06
CA ALA A 218 18.49 26.97 2.85
C ALA A 218 17.55 26.20 3.79
N MET A 219 17.52 26.62 5.05
CA MET A 219 16.50 26.20 6.01
C MET A 219 16.21 27.40 6.92
N THR A 220 15.09 28.07 6.66
CA THR A 220 14.72 29.32 7.34
C THR A 220 13.27 29.30 7.78
N VAL A 221 13.01 29.89 8.95
CA VAL A 221 11.67 30.06 9.51
C VAL A 221 11.54 31.45 10.08
N ARG A 222 10.45 32.12 9.72
CA ARG A 222 10.00 33.36 10.36
C ARG A 222 8.73 33.06 11.15
N SER A 223 8.78 33.28 12.46
CA SER A 223 7.73 32.91 13.40
C SER A 223 7.25 34.13 14.20
N ALA A 224 5.94 34.33 14.27
CA ALA A 224 5.30 35.40 15.02
C ALA A 224 4.69 34.86 16.31
N TRP A 225 5.18 35.34 17.45
CA TRP A 225 4.84 34.88 18.78
C TRP A 225 4.08 35.95 19.53
N ALA A 226 2.98 35.60 20.18
CA ALA A 226 2.23 36.55 21.00
C ALA A 226 3.12 37.13 22.11
N ALA A 227 3.12 38.45 22.27
CA ALA A 227 3.97 39.17 23.22
C ALA A 227 3.60 38.87 24.69
N ASP A 228 2.34 38.50 24.94
CA ASP A 228 1.86 38.02 26.24
C ASP A 228 2.28 36.57 26.53
N GLY A 229 2.94 35.92 25.56
CA GLY A 229 3.38 34.55 25.63
C GLY A 229 2.24 33.53 25.55
N SER A 230 1.05 33.90 25.06
CA SER A 230 0.00 32.93 24.74
C SER A 230 0.43 31.94 23.63
N GLY A 231 1.50 32.24 22.91
CA GLY A 231 2.31 31.32 22.08
C GLY A 231 2.31 31.65 20.59
N LEU A 232 2.63 30.69 19.72
CA LEU A 232 2.81 30.90 18.28
C LEU A 232 1.49 31.32 17.60
N LEU A 233 1.50 32.45 16.89
CA LEU A 233 0.34 32.98 16.17
C LEU A 233 0.38 32.64 14.68
N ALA A 234 1.55 32.74 14.06
CA ALA A 234 1.76 32.40 12.67
C ALA A 234 3.23 32.08 12.41
N GLN A 235 3.51 31.32 11.34
CA GLN A 235 4.86 31.14 10.83
C GLN A 235 4.86 30.89 9.33
N ARG A 236 6.00 31.18 8.73
CA ARG A 236 6.32 30.80 7.36
C ARG A 236 7.75 30.33 7.29
N GLY A 237 8.03 29.37 6.43
CA GLY A 237 9.39 28.91 6.26
C GLY A 237 9.65 28.31 4.90
N THR A 238 10.95 28.15 4.64
CA THR A 238 11.48 27.59 3.41
C THR A 238 12.55 26.56 3.76
N THR A 239 12.55 25.44 3.06
CA THR A 239 13.62 24.44 3.12
C THR A 239 13.98 24.03 1.72
N VAL A 240 15.27 24.10 1.40
CA VAL A 240 15.85 23.64 0.15
C VAL A 240 16.76 22.46 0.46
N VAL A 241 16.57 21.36 -0.25
CA VAL A 241 17.37 20.15 -0.09
C VAL A 241 17.82 19.69 -1.47
N ASP A 242 19.11 19.48 -1.63
CA ASP A 242 19.67 18.80 -2.79
C ASP A 242 20.14 17.41 -2.40
N GLU A 243 19.79 16.41 -3.20
CA GLU A 243 20.27 15.04 -3.05
C GLU A 243 20.91 14.55 -4.35
N LYS A 244 22.09 13.92 -4.26
CA LYS A 244 22.76 13.26 -5.36
C LYS A 244 22.66 11.75 -5.20
N ALA A 245 22.26 11.02 -6.23
CA ALA A 245 22.27 9.56 -6.21
C ALA A 245 22.73 9.03 -7.57
N GLU A 246 23.93 8.44 -7.61
CA GLU A 246 24.59 7.99 -8.86
C GLU A 246 24.71 9.13 -9.90
N LYS A 247 23.94 9.05 -10.99
CA LYS A 247 23.88 10.06 -12.08
C LYS A 247 22.66 10.98 -11.99
N ALA A 248 21.89 10.88 -10.90
CA ALA A 248 20.69 11.68 -10.69
C ALA A 248 20.91 12.72 -9.60
N THR A 249 20.36 13.90 -9.81
CA THR A 249 20.30 14.98 -8.82
C THR A 249 18.86 15.36 -8.58
N GLN A 250 18.49 15.56 -7.32
CA GLN A 250 17.21 16.09 -6.90
C GLN A 250 17.43 17.45 -6.27
N HIS A 251 16.60 18.41 -6.65
CA HIS A 251 16.47 19.72 -6.03
C HIS A 251 15.04 19.84 -5.50
N LEU A 252 14.90 19.96 -4.18
CA LEU A 252 13.60 20.12 -3.52
C LEU A 252 13.52 21.49 -2.88
N VAL A 253 12.44 22.21 -3.17
CA VAL A 253 12.06 23.46 -2.50
C VAL A 253 10.73 23.26 -1.82
N ARG A 254 10.71 23.43 -0.51
CA ARG A 254 9.50 23.39 0.30
C ARG A 254 9.24 24.76 0.90
N ASN A 255 8.03 25.25 0.71
CA ASN A 255 7.50 26.42 1.40
C ASN A 255 6.28 26.04 2.20
N TRP A 256 6.11 26.61 3.39
CA TRP A 256 4.87 26.47 4.15
C TRP A 256 4.49 27.78 4.83
N ASP A 257 3.19 27.92 5.04
CA ASP A 257 2.56 28.98 5.82
C ASP A 257 1.61 28.32 6.82
N GLU A 258 1.66 28.74 8.07
CA GLU A 258 0.83 28.23 9.15
C GLU A 258 0.29 29.39 10.00
N GLN A 259 -1.00 29.36 10.29
CA GLN A 259 -1.69 30.42 11.04
C GLN A 259 -2.62 29.85 12.09
N LEU A 260 -2.67 30.48 13.27
CA LEU A 260 -3.63 30.17 14.31
C LEU A 260 -5.02 30.64 13.87
N VAL A 261 -5.98 29.71 13.81
CA VAL A 261 -7.36 29.97 13.38
C VAL A 261 -8.38 29.82 14.50
N GLU A 262 -8.06 29.05 15.54
CA GLU A 262 -8.93 28.88 16.71
C GLU A 262 -8.09 28.81 17.98
N ALA A 263 -8.51 29.51 19.03
CA ALA A 263 -7.95 29.40 20.36
C ALA A 263 -9.09 29.35 21.38
N GLY A 264 -8.98 28.46 22.36
CA GLY A 264 -10.01 28.28 23.38
C GLY A 264 -9.54 27.47 24.56
N ARG A 265 -10.47 27.14 25.46
CA ARG A 265 -10.21 26.34 26.65
C ARG A 265 -11.28 25.28 26.83
N LEU A 266 -10.85 24.04 27.04
CA LEU A 266 -11.72 22.92 27.42
C LEU A 266 -12.25 23.13 28.84
N THR A 267 -13.52 22.79 29.05
CA THR A 267 -14.08 22.66 30.40
C THR A 267 -13.37 21.55 31.17
N PRO A 268 -13.40 21.54 32.52
CA PRO A 268 -12.78 20.48 33.31
C PRO A 268 -13.23 19.06 32.89
N ASP A 269 -14.52 18.88 32.62
CA ASP A 269 -15.09 17.60 32.18
C ASP A 269 -14.61 17.22 30.76
N ALA A 270 -14.60 18.19 29.83
CA ALA A 270 -14.12 17.97 28.48
C ALA A 270 -12.61 17.65 28.46
N LEU A 271 -11.83 18.31 29.31
CA LEU A 271 -10.42 18.02 29.52
C LEU A 271 -10.23 16.60 30.07
N SER A 272 -10.97 16.22 31.11
CA SER A 272 -10.89 14.86 31.68
C SER A 272 -11.23 13.78 30.64
N LYS A 273 -12.29 13.98 29.85
CA LYS A 273 -12.67 13.07 28.77
C LYS A 273 -11.59 12.98 27.69
N ALA A 274 -11.04 14.13 27.27
CA ALA A 274 -9.99 14.16 26.25
C ALA A 274 -8.72 13.42 26.70
N LYS A 275 -8.33 13.57 27.98
CA LYS A 275 -7.19 12.85 28.57
C LYS A 275 -7.38 11.33 28.52
N ALA A 276 -8.53 10.84 28.98
CA ALA A 276 -8.83 9.40 28.99
C ALA A 276 -8.85 8.80 27.57
N ASN A 277 -9.42 9.54 26.63
CA ASN A 277 -9.42 9.20 25.22
C ASN A 277 -7.99 9.08 24.66
N LEU A 278 -7.12 10.04 24.96
CA LEU A 278 -5.73 10.02 24.49
C LEU A 278 -4.91 8.89 25.12
N ASP A 279 -5.10 8.59 26.40
CA ASP A 279 -4.42 7.47 27.05
C ASP A 279 -4.78 6.13 26.38
N THR A 280 -6.03 5.99 25.94
CA THR A 280 -6.49 4.85 25.14
C THR A 280 -5.77 4.78 23.79
N LEU A 281 -5.66 5.91 23.08
CA LEU A 281 -5.02 5.98 21.76
C LEU A 281 -3.50 5.74 21.86
N GLU A 282 -2.82 6.32 22.84
CA GLU A 282 -1.38 6.08 23.07
C GLU A 282 -1.10 4.62 23.39
N LYS A 283 -1.91 4.00 24.26
CA LYS A 283 -1.81 2.57 24.52
C LYS A 283 -2.00 1.76 23.25
N ALA A 284 -3.03 2.07 22.44
CA ALA A 284 -3.28 1.38 21.18
C ALA A 284 -2.10 1.52 20.20
N MET A 285 -1.49 2.70 20.10
CA MET A 285 -0.31 2.93 19.28
C MET A 285 0.93 2.20 19.80
N ALA A 286 1.12 2.12 21.12
CA ALA A 286 2.20 1.36 21.75
C ALA A 286 2.03 -0.15 21.49
N ASP A 287 0.83 -0.70 21.72
CA ASP A 287 0.49 -2.08 21.40
C ASP A 287 0.76 -2.39 19.92
N ALA A 288 0.38 -1.48 19.00
CA ALA A 288 0.67 -1.63 17.58
C ALA A 288 2.17 -1.63 17.23
N ARG A 289 3.00 -0.83 17.92
CA ARG A 289 4.47 -0.82 17.75
C ARG A 289 5.10 -2.12 18.23
N GLU A 290 4.53 -2.71 19.28
CA GLU A 290 4.94 -4.02 19.82
C GLU A 290 4.36 -5.21 19.03
N GLY A 291 3.60 -4.94 17.96
CA GLY A 291 2.97 -5.98 17.13
C GLY A 291 1.65 -6.54 17.68
N LYS A 292 1.19 -6.08 18.85
CA LYS A 292 -0.06 -6.50 19.51
C LYS A 292 -1.29 -5.87 18.84
N TYR A 293 -1.50 -6.19 17.56
CA TYR A 293 -2.53 -5.52 16.75
C TYR A 293 -3.96 -5.77 17.24
N ASP A 294 -4.23 -6.91 17.88
CA ASP A 294 -5.53 -7.24 18.47
C ASP A 294 -5.92 -6.28 19.59
N ALA A 295 -5.01 -6.06 20.52
CA ALA A 295 -5.19 -5.14 21.63
C ALA A 295 -5.36 -3.71 21.12
N ALA A 296 -4.50 -3.31 20.16
CA ALA A 296 -4.59 -2.00 19.52
C ALA A 296 -5.95 -1.78 18.84
N ILE A 297 -6.38 -2.70 17.96
CA ILE A 297 -7.66 -2.62 17.24
C ILE A 297 -8.84 -2.57 18.22
N THR A 298 -8.81 -3.37 19.29
CA THR A 298 -9.87 -3.38 20.31
C THR A 298 -9.97 -2.02 21.02
N ALA A 299 -8.84 -1.44 21.41
CA ALA A 299 -8.81 -0.11 22.03
C ALA A 299 -9.31 0.99 21.08
N LEU A 300 -8.97 0.92 19.79
CA LEU A 300 -9.48 1.87 18.80
C LEU A 300 -10.99 1.74 18.57
N ASN A 301 -11.54 0.52 18.59
CA ASN A 301 -12.99 0.31 18.49
C ASN A 301 -13.74 0.89 19.69
N ALA A 302 -13.26 0.62 20.91
CA ALA A 302 -13.84 1.20 22.12
C ALA A 302 -13.83 2.74 22.08
N TYR A 303 -12.75 3.34 21.57
CA TYR A 303 -12.70 4.78 21.34
C TYR A 303 -13.78 5.25 20.36
N LEU A 304 -13.95 4.57 19.23
CA LEU A 304 -14.91 4.94 18.18
C LEU A 304 -16.35 4.81 18.64
N GLU A 305 -16.67 3.79 19.44
CA GLU A 305 -17.99 3.62 20.05
C GLU A 305 -18.31 4.74 21.04
N ALA A 306 -17.34 5.15 21.87
CA ALA A 306 -17.51 6.23 22.82
C ALA A 306 -17.51 7.64 22.18
N ASN A 307 -16.98 7.76 20.96
CA ASN A 307 -16.79 9.02 20.25
C ASN A 307 -17.10 8.86 18.75
N PRO A 308 -18.34 8.60 18.32
CA PRO A 308 -18.65 8.32 16.90
C PRO A 308 -18.34 9.49 15.96
N ASP A 309 -18.66 10.72 16.43
CA ASP A 309 -18.51 12.00 15.71
C ASP A 309 -17.48 12.93 16.39
N GLY A 310 -16.57 12.35 17.16
CA GLY A 310 -15.49 13.08 17.82
C GLY A 310 -14.51 13.69 16.80
N PRO A 311 -13.75 14.73 17.21
CA PRO A 311 -12.81 15.43 16.33
C PRO A 311 -11.72 14.51 15.76
N TRP A 312 -11.38 13.42 16.45
CA TRP A 312 -10.37 12.45 16.00
C TRP A 312 -10.95 11.19 15.35
N SER A 313 -12.27 11.04 15.28
CA SER A 313 -12.89 9.76 14.90
C SER A 313 -12.60 9.35 13.46
N SER A 314 -12.46 10.33 12.55
CA SER A 314 -11.98 10.06 11.19
C SER A 314 -10.56 9.46 11.19
N ALA A 315 -9.65 10.07 11.97
CA ALA A 315 -8.27 9.61 12.10
C ALA A 315 -8.17 8.22 12.72
N VAL A 316 -8.94 7.98 13.79
CA VAL A 316 -8.97 6.71 14.48
C VAL A 316 -9.55 5.61 13.59
N ARG A 317 -10.56 5.91 12.76
CA ARG A 317 -11.07 4.96 11.74
C ARG A 317 -9.99 4.59 10.73
N SER A 318 -9.20 5.56 10.25
CA SER A 318 -8.10 5.30 9.33
C SER A 318 -6.98 4.49 9.97
N LEU A 319 -6.56 4.83 11.20
CA LEU A 319 -5.57 4.08 11.95
C LEU A 319 -6.05 2.63 12.18
N HIS A 320 -7.30 2.45 12.61
CA HIS A 320 -7.92 1.14 12.77
C HIS A 320 -7.86 0.32 11.47
N ALA A 321 -8.24 0.92 10.34
CA ALA A 321 -8.18 0.24 9.04
C ALA A 321 -6.73 -0.14 8.66
N ALA A 322 -5.75 0.74 8.92
CA ALA A 322 -4.34 0.46 8.65
C ALA A 322 -3.80 -0.67 9.54
N LEU A 323 -4.12 -0.66 10.83
CA LEU A 323 -3.72 -1.71 11.77
C LEU A 323 -4.41 -3.04 11.46
N ALA A 324 -5.69 -3.03 11.08
CA ALA A 324 -6.39 -4.22 10.64
C ALA A 324 -5.71 -4.88 9.43
N ARG A 325 -5.27 -4.08 8.45
CA ARG A 325 -4.48 -4.59 7.31
C ARG A 325 -3.15 -5.18 7.74
N ARG A 326 -2.41 -4.52 8.64
CA ARG A 326 -1.13 -5.02 9.16
C ARG A 326 -1.29 -6.31 9.95
N ARG A 327 -2.31 -6.39 10.81
CA ARG A 327 -2.66 -7.61 11.55
C ARG A 327 -2.83 -8.81 10.63
N LEU A 328 -3.56 -8.63 9.52
CA LEU A 328 -3.85 -9.72 8.56
C LEU A 328 -2.60 -10.35 7.94
N VAL A 329 -1.50 -9.61 7.88
CA VAL A 329 -0.26 -10.03 7.22
C VAL A 329 0.89 -10.31 8.18
N ALA A 330 0.73 -9.96 9.46
CA ALA A 330 1.80 -10.07 10.46
C ALA A 330 1.60 -11.23 11.43
N GLU A 331 0.36 -11.62 11.72
CA GLU A 331 0.05 -12.61 12.75
C GLU A 331 -0.92 -13.69 12.26
N PRO A 332 -0.69 -14.98 12.60
CA PRO A 332 -1.67 -16.03 12.34
C PRO A 332 -3.00 -15.71 13.00
N VAL A 333 -4.09 -15.93 12.29
CA VAL A 333 -5.46 -15.77 12.84
C VAL A 333 -5.97 -17.11 13.37
N SER A 334 -7.03 -17.08 14.18
CA SER A 334 -7.67 -18.31 14.64
C SER A 334 -8.16 -19.17 13.45
N PRO A 335 -8.20 -20.51 13.57
CA PRO A 335 -8.61 -21.39 12.47
C PRO A 335 -9.99 -21.04 11.90
N ALA A 336 -10.97 -20.73 12.75
CA ALA A 336 -12.30 -20.31 12.32
C ALA A 336 -12.26 -19.03 11.48
N ARG A 337 -11.46 -18.04 11.89
CA ARG A 337 -11.31 -16.78 11.16
C ARG A 337 -10.58 -16.99 9.84
N LEU A 338 -9.53 -17.82 9.82
CA LEU A 338 -8.82 -18.18 8.60
C LEU A 338 -9.76 -18.77 7.56
N ARG A 339 -10.59 -19.73 7.96
CA ARG A 339 -11.56 -20.40 7.07
C ARG A 339 -12.56 -19.40 6.47
N LEU A 340 -13.10 -18.48 7.28
CA LEU A 340 -13.97 -17.41 6.79
C LEU A 340 -13.25 -16.49 5.80
N MET A 341 -12.02 -16.08 6.12
CA MET A 341 -11.23 -15.23 5.23
C MET A 341 -10.93 -15.90 3.89
N LEU A 342 -10.52 -17.17 3.89
CA LEU A 342 -10.25 -17.93 2.67
C LEU A 342 -11.52 -18.04 1.81
N ARG A 343 -12.67 -18.31 2.42
CA ARG A 343 -13.97 -18.36 1.72
C ARG A 343 -14.34 -17.02 1.09
N ASP A 344 -14.21 -15.93 1.84
CA ASP A 344 -14.62 -14.60 1.38
C ASP A 344 -13.68 -14.09 0.28
N LEU A 345 -12.37 -14.37 0.39
CA LEU A 345 -11.39 -14.08 -0.65
C LEU A 345 -11.60 -14.94 -1.89
N GLN A 346 -11.93 -16.24 -1.73
CA GLN A 346 -12.29 -17.11 -2.86
C GLN A 346 -13.51 -16.57 -3.61
N THR A 347 -14.56 -16.21 -2.87
CA THR A 347 -15.79 -15.63 -3.45
C THR A 347 -15.49 -14.34 -4.21
N SER A 348 -14.69 -13.46 -3.62
CA SER A 348 -14.28 -12.20 -4.26
C SER A 348 -13.46 -12.45 -5.52
N ARG A 349 -12.57 -13.44 -5.49
CA ARG A 349 -11.73 -13.83 -6.61
C ARG A 349 -12.56 -14.36 -7.78
N ASP A 350 -13.53 -15.24 -7.49
CA ASP A 350 -14.43 -15.81 -8.48
C ASP A 350 -15.29 -14.73 -9.16
N GLN A 351 -15.80 -13.76 -8.38
CA GLN A 351 -16.53 -12.61 -8.91
C GLN A 351 -15.66 -11.72 -9.82
N ALA A 352 -14.45 -11.37 -9.36
CA ALA A 352 -13.52 -10.57 -10.16
C ALA A 352 -13.12 -11.27 -11.47
N GLY A 353 -12.92 -12.59 -11.42
CA GLY A 353 -12.65 -13.43 -12.59
C GLY A 353 -13.82 -13.44 -13.57
N ALA A 354 -15.05 -13.63 -13.09
CA ALA A 354 -16.25 -13.61 -13.92
C ALA A 354 -16.48 -12.26 -14.63
N GLN A 355 -16.05 -11.16 -14.01
CA GLN A 355 -16.13 -9.80 -14.56
C GLN A 355 -14.94 -9.42 -15.45
N GLY A 356 -13.90 -10.27 -15.54
CA GLY A 356 -12.66 -9.96 -16.26
C GLY A 356 -11.85 -8.82 -15.64
N ASN A 357 -12.05 -8.51 -14.34
CA ASN A 357 -11.37 -7.42 -13.65
C ASN A 357 -9.96 -7.83 -13.19
N THR A 358 -9.02 -7.81 -14.13
CA THR A 358 -7.62 -8.22 -13.91
C THR A 358 -6.91 -7.45 -12.80
N PRO A 359 -7.06 -6.10 -12.66
CA PRO A 359 -6.47 -5.36 -11.54
C PRO A 359 -6.98 -5.82 -10.18
N GLN A 360 -8.30 -6.03 -10.03
CA GLN A 360 -8.89 -6.49 -8.78
C GLN A 360 -8.46 -7.93 -8.46
N LEU A 361 -8.41 -8.79 -9.47
CA LEU A 361 -7.92 -10.16 -9.32
C LEU A 361 -6.48 -10.19 -8.78
N ALA A 362 -5.58 -9.37 -9.34
CA ALA A 362 -4.20 -9.27 -8.88
C ALA A 362 -4.07 -8.78 -7.42
N GLN A 363 -4.95 -7.86 -7.00
CA GLN A 363 -5.01 -7.39 -5.62
C GLN A 363 -5.48 -8.50 -4.66
N ILE A 364 -6.53 -9.24 -5.04
CA ILE A 364 -7.04 -10.37 -4.26
C ILE A 364 -6.00 -11.48 -4.15
N ASP A 365 -5.32 -11.83 -5.24
CA ASP A 365 -4.24 -12.83 -5.26
C ASP A 365 -3.07 -12.40 -4.36
N THR A 366 -2.76 -11.10 -4.30
CA THR A 366 -1.73 -10.58 -3.38
C THR A 366 -2.15 -10.75 -1.92
N ALA A 367 -3.39 -10.42 -1.59
CA ALA A 367 -3.93 -10.62 -0.25
C ALA A 367 -3.97 -12.11 0.14
N LEU A 368 -4.38 -12.98 -0.79
CA LEU A 368 -4.39 -14.43 -0.59
C LEU A 368 -3.00 -14.97 -0.29
N ARG A 369 -1.97 -14.56 -1.03
CA ARG A 369 -0.58 -14.97 -0.74
C ARG A 369 -0.14 -14.55 0.65
N GLN A 370 -0.45 -13.32 1.06
CA GLN A 370 -0.08 -12.83 2.39
C GLN A 370 -0.80 -13.61 3.50
N VAL A 371 -2.11 -13.82 3.36
CA VAL A 371 -2.91 -14.62 4.31
C VAL A 371 -2.39 -16.04 4.38
N ALA A 372 -2.13 -16.66 3.23
CA ALA A 372 -1.64 -18.03 3.13
C ALA A 372 -0.27 -18.18 3.80
N GLN A 373 0.67 -17.29 3.48
CA GLN A 373 2.02 -17.31 4.06
C GLN A 373 2.01 -17.15 5.58
N THR A 374 1.19 -16.23 6.09
CA THR A 374 1.05 -15.97 7.54
C THR A 374 0.44 -17.16 8.27
N ASN A 375 -0.48 -17.89 7.63
CA ASN A 375 -1.23 -18.99 8.24
C ASN A 375 -0.81 -20.37 7.74
N ALA A 376 0.39 -20.50 7.15
CA ALA A 376 0.85 -21.69 6.45
C ALA A 376 0.68 -22.99 7.26
N LYS A 377 1.05 -22.96 8.55
CA LYS A 377 0.92 -24.11 9.45
C LYS A 377 -0.53 -24.58 9.57
N GLN A 378 -1.45 -23.65 9.79
CA GLN A 378 -2.87 -23.99 9.96
C GLN A 378 -3.49 -24.47 8.64
N ILE A 379 -3.13 -23.87 7.50
CA ILE A 379 -3.61 -24.34 6.18
C ILE A 379 -3.17 -25.77 5.91
N LEU A 380 -1.93 -26.14 6.25
CA LEU A 380 -1.44 -27.51 6.09
C LEU A 380 -2.15 -28.51 7.01
N VAL A 381 -2.56 -28.08 8.21
CA VAL A 381 -3.38 -28.89 9.13
C VAL A 381 -4.79 -29.06 8.57
N ASP A 382 -5.44 -27.96 8.17
CA ASP A 382 -6.80 -27.95 7.63
C ASP A 382 -6.90 -28.77 6.33
N ALA A 383 -5.82 -28.89 5.56
CA ALA A 383 -5.76 -29.74 4.35
C ALA A 383 -5.89 -31.25 4.64
N ALA A 384 -5.75 -31.68 5.89
CA ALA A 384 -5.95 -33.06 6.34
C ALA A 384 -7.15 -33.22 7.29
N ASP A 385 -7.99 -32.19 7.42
CA ASP A 385 -9.16 -32.19 8.31
C ASP A 385 -10.18 -33.26 7.86
N PRO A 386 -10.89 -33.95 8.79
CA PRO A 386 -11.95 -34.89 8.41
C PRO A 386 -13.10 -34.24 7.64
N ASP A 387 -13.38 -32.95 7.86
CA ASP A 387 -14.45 -32.23 7.17
C ASP A 387 -14.00 -31.83 5.74
N PRO A 388 -14.69 -32.30 4.68
CA PRO A 388 -14.36 -31.92 3.32
C PRO A 388 -14.45 -30.41 3.08
N ILE A 389 -15.34 -29.67 3.75
CA ILE A 389 -15.45 -28.21 3.57
C ILE A 389 -14.17 -27.52 4.05
N VAL A 390 -13.62 -27.97 5.18
CA VAL A 390 -12.36 -27.43 5.72
C VAL A 390 -11.20 -27.75 4.77
N ARG A 391 -11.13 -28.99 4.27
CA ARG A 391 -10.11 -29.39 3.29
C ARG A 391 -10.22 -28.60 1.97
N ASP A 392 -11.42 -28.27 1.50
CA ASP A 392 -11.62 -27.49 0.27
C ASP A 392 -11.07 -26.07 0.41
N LEU A 393 -11.40 -25.39 1.52
CA LEU A 393 -10.85 -24.06 1.83
C LEU A 393 -9.34 -24.10 1.97
N ALA A 394 -8.81 -25.13 2.63
CA ALA A 394 -7.37 -25.33 2.75
C ALA A 394 -6.71 -25.57 1.39
N ALA A 395 -7.30 -26.40 0.52
CA ALA A 395 -6.81 -26.63 -0.84
C ALA A 395 -6.71 -25.32 -1.62
N PHE A 396 -7.74 -24.48 -1.55
CA PHE A 396 -7.71 -23.14 -2.15
C PHE A 396 -6.59 -22.27 -1.55
N GLY A 397 -6.44 -22.25 -0.22
CA GLY A 397 -5.35 -21.53 0.44
C GLY A 397 -3.95 -22.01 0.01
N LEU A 398 -3.76 -23.32 -0.20
CA LEU A 398 -2.51 -23.90 -0.69
C LEU A 398 -2.15 -23.44 -2.11
N ALA A 399 -3.11 -23.01 -2.93
CA ALA A 399 -2.85 -22.43 -4.24
C ALA A 399 -1.96 -21.17 -4.17
N PHE A 400 -1.98 -20.46 -3.04
CA PHE A 400 -1.27 -19.19 -2.83
C PHE A 400 -0.14 -19.29 -1.80
N LEU A 401 0.13 -20.49 -1.29
CA LEU A 401 1.18 -20.72 -0.30
C LEU A 401 2.49 -21.14 -0.99
N ASP A 402 3.56 -20.35 -0.92
CA ASP A 402 4.87 -20.72 -1.47
C ASP A 402 5.61 -21.74 -0.57
N ASN A 403 5.04 -22.93 -0.42
CA ASN A 403 5.58 -24.03 0.38
C ASN A 403 5.49 -25.35 -0.41
N PRO A 404 6.61 -26.08 -0.61
CA PRO A 404 6.62 -27.37 -1.29
C PRO A 404 5.68 -28.42 -0.67
N GLN A 405 5.47 -28.40 0.65
CA GLN A 405 4.53 -29.30 1.32
C GLN A 405 3.09 -29.06 0.87
N GLY A 406 2.76 -27.83 0.48
CA GLY A 406 1.45 -27.49 -0.06
C GLY A 406 1.18 -28.18 -1.39
N VAL A 407 2.19 -28.28 -2.26
CA VAL A 407 2.09 -28.99 -3.54
C VAL A 407 1.79 -30.47 -3.31
N GLU A 408 2.50 -31.11 -2.38
CA GLU A 408 2.30 -32.52 -2.08
C GLU A 408 0.89 -32.78 -1.51
N ARG A 409 0.41 -31.90 -0.63
CA ARG A 409 -0.98 -31.99 -0.14
C ARG A 409 -2.00 -31.83 -1.25
N LEU A 410 -1.80 -30.89 -2.18
CA LEU A 410 -2.69 -30.73 -3.32
C LEU A 410 -2.69 -31.97 -4.23
N ARG A 411 -1.56 -32.65 -4.44
CA ARG A 411 -1.51 -33.91 -5.21
C ARG A 411 -2.35 -35.02 -4.58
N ILE A 412 -2.34 -35.11 -3.25
CA ILE A 412 -3.20 -36.04 -2.50
C ILE A 412 -4.67 -35.67 -2.68
N LEU A 413 -5.03 -34.39 -2.51
CA LEU A 413 -6.41 -33.91 -2.63
C LEU A 413 -6.97 -34.00 -4.05
N ALA A 414 -6.13 -33.98 -5.08
CA ALA A 414 -6.55 -34.24 -6.47
C ALA A 414 -7.12 -35.66 -6.67
N ARG A 415 -6.95 -36.56 -5.69
CA ARG A 415 -7.46 -37.93 -5.67
C ARG A 415 -8.47 -38.16 -4.53
N ASP A 416 -8.96 -37.09 -3.89
CA ASP A 416 -9.92 -37.16 -2.77
C ASP A 416 -11.26 -37.78 -3.21
N PRO A 417 -11.97 -38.51 -2.33
CA PRO A 417 -13.31 -39.03 -2.63
C PRO A 417 -14.32 -37.94 -3.01
N SER A 418 -14.18 -36.72 -2.48
CA SER A 418 -15.03 -35.59 -2.81
C SER A 418 -14.66 -34.99 -4.17
N ALA A 419 -15.62 -34.97 -5.10
CA ALA A 419 -15.43 -34.37 -6.41
C ALA A 419 -15.10 -32.87 -6.34
N GLN A 420 -15.70 -32.16 -5.37
CA GLN A 420 -15.41 -30.75 -5.16
C GLN A 420 -13.92 -30.54 -4.83
N LEU A 421 -13.36 -31.35 -3.93
CA LEU A 421 -11.96 -31.24 -3.53
C LEU A 421 -11.02 -31.63 -4.66
N ARG A 422 -11.33 -32.68 -5.44
CA ARG A 422 -10.55 -33.03 -6.63
C ARG A 422 -10.46 -31.84 -7.59
N GLY A 423 -11.60 -31.19 -7.86
CA GLY A 423 -11.68 -30.01 -8.70
C GLY A 423 -10.85 -28.84 -8.15
N THR A 424 -11.04 -28.49 -6.88
CA THR A 424 -10.31 -27.39 -6.23
C THR A 424 -8.81 -27.66 -6.19
N ALA A 425 -8.38 -28.90 -5.91
CA ALA A 425 -6.98 -29.27 -5.88
C ALA A 425 -6.31 -29.17 -7.27
N LEU A 426 -6.98 -29.64 -8.32
CA LEU A 426 -6.50 -29.50 -9.70
C LEU A 426 -6.44 -28.03 -10.14
N VAL A 427 -7.44 -27.23 -9.79
CA VAL A 427 -7.42 -25.78 -10.01
C VAL A 427 -6.21 -25.15 -9.32
N SER A 428 -6.00 -25.50 -8.06
CA SER A 428 -4.92 -24.97 -7.22
C SER A 428 -3.53 -25.35 -7.77
N LEU A 429 -3.33 -26.60 -8.20
CA LEU A 429 -2.11 -27.04 -8.88
C LEU A 429 -1.88 -26.26 -10.19
N GLY A 430 -2.94 -26.04 -10.98
CA GLY A 430 -2.88 -25.24 -12.20
C GLY A 430 -2.52 -23.78 -11.94
N LEU A 431 -3.09 -23.14 -10.91
CA LEU A 431 -2.76 -21.76 -10.51
C LEU A 431 -1.29 -21.60 -10.11
N ARG A 432 -0.72 -22.65 -9.52
CA ARG A 432 0.69 -22.69 -9.12
C ARG A 432 1.65 -23.03 -10.26
N GLY A 433 1.14 -23.45 -11.42
CA GLY A 433 1.97 -23.98 -12.51
C GLY A 433 2.58 -25.34 -12.22
N GLU A 434 2.01 -26.10 -11.28
CA GLU A 434 2.54 -27.38 -10.86
C GLU A 434 2.12 -28.49 -11.81
N LYS A 435 3.10 -29.29 -12.25
CA LYS A 435 2.84 -30.43 -13.13
C LYS A 435 2.09 -31.53 -12.39
N VAL A 436 0.86 -31.84 -12.82
CA VAL A 436 0.06 -32.97 -12.30
C VAL A 436 0.43 -34.26 -13.04
N GLU A 437 0.54 -35.41 -12.38
CA GLU A 437 0.93 -36.66 -13.09
C GLU A 437 -0.10 -37.07 -14.14
N LYS A 438 0.40 -37.67 -15.23
CA LYS A 438 -0.40 -38.15 -16.37
C LYS A 438 -1.61 -38.98 -15.93
N ASP A 439 -1.41 -39.98 -15.08
CA ASP A 439 -2.49 -40.90 -14.69
C ASP A 439 -3.55 -40.23 -13.82
N THR A 440 -3.14 -39.29 -12.97
CA THR A 440 -4.06 -38.45 -12.19
C THR A 440 -4.92 -37.60 -13.13
N LEU A 441 -4.30 -36.96 -14.12
CA LEU A 441 -5.02 -36.16 -15.12
C LEU A 441 -5.96 -37.00 -15.99
N LEU A 442 -5.53 -38.17 -16.46
CA LEU A 442 -6.39 -39.06 -17.25
C LEU A 442 -7.63 -39.50 -16.50
N LYS A 443 -7.50 -39.83 -15.21
CA LYS A 443 -8.64 -40.16 -14.35
C LYS A 443 -9.56 -38.95 -14.18
N ALA A 444 -9.00 -37.78 -13.90
CA ALA A 444 -9.78 -36.56 -13.67
C ALA A 444 -10.47 -36.02 -14.94
N LEU A 445 -9.88 -36.18 -16.12
CA LEU A 445 -10.51 -35.86 -17.41
C LEU A 445 -11.70 -36.77 -17.74
N LYS A 446 -11.76 -37.96 -17.12
CA LYS A 446 -12.86 -38.93 -17.25
C LYS A 446 -13.75 -38.98 -16.02
N ASP A 447 -13.62 -37.99 -15.13
CA ASP A 447 -14.41 -37.92 -13.91
C ASP A 447 -15.89 -37.71 -14.26
N GLU A 448 -16.78 -38.31 -13.47
CA GLU A 448 -18.23 -38.16 -13.64
C GLU A 448 -18.66 -36.70 -13.48
N THR A 449 -17.94 -35.93 -12.65
CA THR A 449 -18.25 -34.54 -12.36
C THR A 449 -17.67 -33.59 -13.43
N PRO A 450 -18.51 -32.83 -14.17
CA PRO A 450 -18.05 -31.91 -15.22
C PRO A 450 -16.97 -30.92 -14.78
N ARG A 451 -17.12 -30.38 -13.57
CA ARG A 451 -16.18 -29.41 -13.00
C ARG A 451 -14.78 -30.00 -12.80
N VAL A 452 -14.67 -31.27 -12.42
CA VAL A 452 -13.38 -31.96 -12.26
C VAL A 452 -12.69 -32.14 -13.62
N ARG A 453 -13.44 -32.55 -14.65
CA ARG A 453 -12.90 -32.66 -16.01
C ARG A 453 -12.34 -31.32 -16.51
N GLY A 454 -13.08 -30.23 -16.29
CA GLY A 454 -12.65 -28.88 -16.67
C GLY A 454 -11.40 -28.43 -15.90
N ALA A 455 -11.32 -28.74 -14.60
CA ALA A 455 -10.16 -28.45 -13.78
C ALA A 455 -8.92 -29.22 -14.25
N ALA A 456 -9.09 -30.50 -14.63
CA ALA A 456 -8.02 -31.33 -15.16
C ALA A 456 -7.49 -30.79 -16.50
N ALA A 457 -8.37 -30.38 -17.41
CA ALA A 457 -7.98 -29.75 -18.67
C ALA A 457 -7.19 -28.44 -18.44
N MET A 458 -7.63 -27.60 -17.50
CA MET A 458 -6.91 -26.38 -17.12
C MET A 458 -5.53 -26.67 -16.52
N ALA A 459 -5.43 -27.64 -15.61
CA ALA A 459 -4.18 -28.03 -14.97
C ALA A 459 -3.18 -28.62 -15.99
N ALA A 460 -3.68 -29.37 -16.99
CA ALA A 460 -2.83 -29.93 -18.05
C ALA A 460 -2.08 -28.84 -18.84
N VAL A 461 -2.74 -27.72 -19.16
CA VAL A 461 -2.13 -26.60 -19.91
C VAL A 461 -0.94 -25.99 -19.19
N ARG A 462 -0.96 -26.02 -17.85
CA ARG A 462 0.03 -25.36 -17.01
C ARG A 462 1.25 -26.23 -16.72
N GLY A 463 1.12 -27.55 -16.86
CA GLY A 463 2.19 -28.51 -16.52
C GLY A 463 2.86 -29.19 -17.71
N TYR A 464 2.36 -29.00 -18.93
CA TYR A 464 2.83 -29.70 -20.14
C TYR A 464 3.00 -28.76 -21.31
N GLU A 465 3.95 -29.10 -22.17
CA GLU A 465 4.23 -28.36 -23.41
C GLU A 465 3.53 -29.00 -24.61
N ARG A 466 3.40 -28.23 -25.68
CA ARG A 466 2.78 -28.68 -26.92
C ARG A 466 3.52 -29.89 -27.48
N GLY A 467 2.78 -30.96 -27.75
CA GLY A 467 3.31 -32.16 -28.40
C GLY A 467 4.17 -33.06 -27.52
N ASP A 468 4.31 -32.77 -26.21
CA ASP A 468 4.89 -33.72 -25.24
C ASP A 468 4.14 -35.07 -25.32
N ALA A 469 4.85 -36.19 -25.13
CA ALA A 469 4.26 -37.53 -25.14
C ALA A 469 3.04 -37.66 -24.19
N THR A 470 3.06 -36.95 -23.07
CA THR A 470 1.94 -36.87 -22.14
C THR A 470 0.79 -36.05 -22.71
N ALA A 471 1.05 -34.87 -23.29
CA ALA A 471 0.04 -34.05 -23.94
C ALA A 471 -0.67 -34.83 -25.07
N VAL A 472 0.09 -35.56 -25.88
CA VAL A 472 -0.45 -36.46 -26.92
C VAL A 472 -1.31 -37.56 -26.30
N ALA A 473 -0.89 -38.15 -25.19
CA ALA A 473 -1.65 -39.19 -24.50
C ALA A 473 -2.94 -38.68 -23.83
N LEU A 474 -2.99 -37.40 -23.43
CA LEU A 474 -4.18 -36.77 -22.86
C LEU A 474 -5.22 -36.39 -23.92
N LEU A 475 -4.79 -36.22 -25.18
CA LEU A 475 -5.62 -35.69 -26.26
C LEU A 475 -6.97 -36.43 -26.45
N PRO A 476 -7.05 -37.77 -26.43
CA PRO A 476 -8.35 -38.45 -26.57
C PRO A 476 -9.34 -38.07 -25.46
N ALA A 477 -8.86 -37.99 -24.20
CA ALA A 477 -9.70 -37.62 -23.07
C ALA A 477 -10.08 -36.13 -23.09
N LEU A 478 -9.19 -35.26 -23.56
CA LEU A 478 -9.50 -33.84 -23.78
C LEU A 478 -10.58 -33.65 -24.86
N VAL A 479 -10.50 -34.40 -25.97
CA VAL A 479 -11.52 -34.39 -27.02
C VAL A 479 -12.87 -34.88 -26.49
N GLU A 480 -12.89 -35.94 -25.68
CA GLU A 480 -14.11 -36.41 -25.01
C GLU A 480 -14.70 -35.34 -24.07
N THR A 481 -13.84 -34.57 -23.39
CA THR A 481 -14.26 -33.49 -22.48
C THR A 481 -14.97 -32.34 -23.20
N LEU A 482 -14.78 -32.16 -24.51
CA LEU A 482 -15.53 -31.18 -25.31
C LEU A 482 -17.04 -31.45 -25.33
N ALA A 483 -17.48 -32.69 -25.05
CA ALA A 483 -18.89 -33.05 -24.99
C ALA A 483 -19.57 -32.69 -23.66
N SER A 484 -18.89 -31.98 -22.75
CA SER A 484 -19.45 -31.62 -21.45
C SER A 484 -20.64 -30.65 -21.55
N ASP A 485 -21.64 -30.87 -20.70
CA ASP A 485 -22.76 -29.95 -20.42
C ASP A 485 -22.31 -28.57 -19.87
N LEU A 486 -21.26 -28.54 -19.06
CA LEU A 486 -20.73 -27.32 -18.48
C LEU A 486 -19.85 -26.52 -19.47
N ALA A 487 -20.26 -25.30 -19.82
CA ALA A 487 -19.54 -24.40 -20.73
C ALA A 487 -18.08 -24.13 -20.30
N TRP A 488 -17.85 -23.91 -18.99
CA TRP A 488 -16.50 -23.72 -18.43
C TRP A 488 -15.58 -24.91 -18.71
N THR A 489 -16.12 -26.13 -18.67
CA THR A 489 -15.37 -27.37 -18.95
C THR A 489 -15.04 -27.48 -20.45
N ARG A 490 -15.99 -27.18 -21.33
CA ARG A 490 -15.74 -27.16 -22.79
C ARG A 490 -14.67 -26.13 -23.17
N ASN A 491 -14.73 -24.94 -22.56
CA ASN A 491 -13.72 -23.89 -22.74
C ASN A 491 -12.32 -24.39 -22.38
N ASN A 492 -12.15 -24.94 -21.18
CA ASN A 492 -10.85 -25.45 -20.72
C ASN A 492 -10.35 -26.61 -21.60
N ALA A 493 -11.23 -27.51 -22.05
CA ALA A 493 -10.87 -28.58 -22.96
C ALA A 493 -10.40 -28.06 -24.32
N ALA A 494 -11.12 -27.12 -24.92
CA ALA A 494 -10.72 -26.54 -26.20
C ALA A 494 -9.41 -25.75 -26.13
N THR A 495 -9.25 -24.96 -25.07
CA THR A 495 -8.00 -24.26 -24.76
C THR A 495 -6.85 -25.25 -24.60
N ALA A 496 -7.07 -26.34 -23.86
CA ALA A 496 -6.07 -27.39 -23.67
C ALA A 496 -5.70 -28.07 -24.97
N ILE A 497 -6.66 -28.42 -25.83
CA ILE A 497 -6.39 -29.03 -27.13
C ILE A 497 -5.58 -28.06 -28.00
N GLY A 498 -5.97 -26.79 -28.10
CA GLY A 498 -5.27 -25.80 -28.92
C GLY A 498 -3.82 -25.56 -28.47
N LEU A 499 -3.56 -25.56 -27.17
CA LEU A 499 -2.24 -25.30 -26.62
C LEU A 499 -1.34 -26.54 -26.54
N LEU A 500 -1.90 -27.71 -26.27
CA LEU A 500 -1.13 -28.93 -25.98
C LEU A 500 -1.03 -29.89 -27.17
N ALA A 501 -2.01 -29.94 -28.07
CA ALA A 501 -1.96 -30.89 -29.18
C ALA A 501 -0.86 -30.49 -30.18
N PRO A 502 -0.15 -31.46 -30.79
CA PRO A 502 0.79 -31.18 -31.86
C PRO A 502 0.14 -30.35 -32.97
N LYS A 503 0.89 -29.43 -33.57
CA LYS A 503 0.43 -28.76 -34.80
C LYS A 503 0.16 -29.82 -35.87
N GLY A 504 -0.92 -29.66 -36.62
CA GLY A 504 -1.41 -30.66 -37.57
C GLY A 504 -2.10 -31.88 -36.92
N SER A 505 -2.45 -31.84 -35.62
CA SER A 505 -3.13 -32.95 -34.96
C SER A 505 -4.54 -33.18 -35.53
N GLY A 506 -4.66 -34.15 -36.45
CA GLY A 506 -5.94 -34.57 -37.03
C GLY A 506 -7.01 -34.93 -36.00
N PRO A 507 -6.71 -35.70 -34.92
CA PRO A 507 -7.68 -35.97 -33.86
C PRO A 507 -8.16 -34.72 -33.13
N GLY A 508 -7.26 -33.77 -32.82
CA GLY A 508 -7.63 -32.51 -32.16
C GLY A 508 -8.52 -31.63 -33.05
N VAL A 509 -8.15 -31.48 -34.32
CA VAL A 509 -8.94 -30.74 -35.32
C VAL A 509 -10.33 -31.36 -35.50
N ARG A 510 -10.42 -32.68 -35.64
CA ARG A 510 -11.70 -33.39 -35.78
C ARG A 510 -12.59 -33.19 -34.56
N GLY A 511 -12.03 -33.29 -33.36
CA GLY A 511 -12.77 -33.09 -32.11
C GLY A 511 -13.35 -31.68 -31.99
N LEU A 512 -12.52 -30.67 -32.29
CA LEU A 512 -12.95 -29.27 -32.24
C LEU A 512 -14.00 -28.92 -33.30
N ILE A 513 -13.91 -29.46 -34.52
CA ILE A 513 -14.96 -29.29 -35.55
C ILE A 513 -16.28 -29.89 -35.08
N ALA A 514 -16.27 -31.13 -34.59
CA ALA A 514 -17.48 -31.78 -34.10
C ALA A 514 -18.11 -31.07 -32.90
N ALA A 515 -17.29 -30.49 -32.02
CA ALA A 515 -17.75 -29.67 -30.90
C ALA A 515 -18.36 -28.33 -31.39
N HIS A 516 -17.72 -27.68 -32.36
CA HIS A 516 -18.21 -26.43 -32.96
C HIS A 516 -19.57 -26.58 -33.63
N GLU A 517 -19.78 -27.67 -34.37
CA GLU A 517 -21.05 -27.96 -35.06
C GLU A 517 -22.22 -28.14 -34.07
N LYS A 518 -21.95 -28.69 -32.88
CA LYS A 518 -22.94 -28.92 -31.82
C LYS A 518 -23.13 -27.73 -30.88
N GLU A 519 -22.24 -26.75 -30.91
CA GLU A 519 -22.24 -25.63 -30.00
C GLU A 519 -23.31 -24.60 -30.37
N SER A 520 -23.98 -24.05 -29.36
CA SER A 520 -24.95 -22.96 -29.54
C SER A 520 -24.37 -21.60 -29.16
N GLU A 521 -23.39 -21.57 -28.25
CA GLU A 521 -22.82 -20.34 -27.71
C GLU A 521 -21.72 -19.79 -28.62
N GLU A 522 -21.91 -18.59 -29.17
CA GLU A 522 -20.94 -18.00 -30.09
C GLU A 522 -19.56 -17.70 -29.46
N PRO A 523 -19.44 -17.30 -28.17
CA PRO A 523 -18.14 -17.18 -27.52
C PRO A 523 -17.32 -18.48 -27.56
N LEU A 524 -17.97 -19.64 -27.38
CA LEU A 524 -17.30 -20.94 -27.44
C LEU A 524 -16.97 -21.34 -28.88
N LYS A 525 -17.84 -21.05 -29.85
CA LYS A 525 -17.53 -21.23 -31.27
C LYS A 525 -16.30 -20.45 -31.71
N ALA A 526 -16.19 -19.19 -31.26
CA ALA A 526 -15.01 -18.36 -31.52
C ALA A 526 -13.74 -18.97 -30.91
N LEU A 527 -13.83 -19.49 -29.67
CA LEU A 527 -12.72 -20.19 -29.03
C LEU A 527 -12.29 -21.44 -29.79
N TYR A 528 -13.24 -22.26 -30.27
CA TYR A 528 -12.92 -23.47 -31.03
C TYR A 528 -12.23 -23.12 -32.36
N ARG A 529 -12.69 -22.06 -33.05
CA ARG A 529 -12.02 -21.56 -34.26
C ARG A 529 -10.61 -21.05 -33.96
N ALA A 530 -10.39 -20.38 -32.84
CA ALA A 530 -9.06 -19.95 -32.42
C ALA A 530 -8.13 -21.16 -32.15
N ALA A 531 -8.62 -22.18 -31.44
CA ALA A 531 -7.87 -23.42 -31.23
C ALA A 531 -7.59 -24.17 -32.55
N LEU A 532 -8.53 -24.16 -33.48
CA LEU A 532 -8.35 -24.74 -34.82
C LEU A 532 -7.26 -23.99 -35.61
N LYS A 533 -7.29 -22.65 -35.64
CA LYS A 533 -6.24 -21.80 -36.23
C LYS A 533 -4.87 -22.14 -35.64
N GLU A 534 -4.79 -22.30 -34.32
CA GLU A 534 -3.55 -22.66 -33.62
C GLU A 534 -3.00 -24.05 -34.01
N LEU A 535 -3.87 -24.99 -34.40
CA LEU A 535 -3.47 -26.34 -34.81
C LEU A 535 -3.15 -26.46 -36.29
N THR A 536 -3.92 -25.79 -37.16
CA THR A 536 -3.81 -25.94 -38.62
C THR A 536 -2.96 -24.86 -39.28
N GLY A 537 -2.82 -23.69 -38.65
CA GLY A 537 -2.28 -22.48 -39.28
C GLY A 537 -3.24 -21.81 -40.26
N VAL A 538 -4.45 -22.34 -40.44
CA VAL A 538 -5.48 -21.78 -41.32
C VAL A 538 -6.22 -20.66 -40.59
N GLU A 539 -6.32 -19.49 -41.21
CA GLU A 539 -7.07 -18.36 -40.67
C GLU A 539 -8.44 -18.27 -41.33
N ALA A 540 -9.48 -18.66 -40.58
CA ALA A 540 -10.86 -18.63 -41.06
C ALA A 540 -11.87 -18.31 -39.94
N ASN A 541 -12.90 -17.55 -40.32
CA ASN A 541 -14.02 -17.16 -39.43
C ASN A 541 -15.17 -18.17 -39.46
N THR A 542 -15.15 -19.13 -40.37
CA THR A 542 -16.15 -20.20 -40.52
C THR A 542 -15.47 -21.58 -40.41
N ILE A 543 -16.25 -22.66 -40.31
CA ILE A 543 -15.70 -24.00 -40.03
C ILE A 543 -15.23 -24.75 -41.29
N GLU A 544 -15.75 -24.37 -42.46
CA GLU A 544 -15.55 -25.06 -43.74
C GLU A 544 -14.06 -25.14 -44.16
N PRO A 545 -13.22 -24.10 -43.98
CA PRO A 545 -11.80 -24.20 -44.32
C PRO A 545 -11.04 -25.23 -43.46
N TYR A 546 -11.43 -25.41 -42.20
CA TYR A 546 -10.84 -26.42 -41.33
C TYR A 546 -11.31 -27.84 -41.70
N GLN A 547 -12.55 -27.98 -42.16
CA GLN A 547 -13.06 -29.25 -42.70
C GLN A 547 -12.34 -29.64 -44.00
N ALA A 548 -12.06 -28.67 -44.88
CA ALA A 548 -11.27 -28.88 -46.10
C ALA A 548 -9.84 -29.33 -45.77
N TRP A 549 -9.18 -28.61 -44.85
CA TRP A 549 -7.85 -28.98 -44.34
C TRP A 549 -7.81 -30.42 -43.82
N LEU A 550 -8.83 -30.85 -43.06
CA LEU A 550 -8.89 -32.21 -42.52
C LEU A 550 -9.04 -33.29 -43.62
N LYS A 551 -9.74 -32.97 -44.72
CA LYS A 551 -9.89 -33.87 -45.88
C LYS A 551 -8.58 -34.01 -46.66
N GLU A 552 -7.86 -32.91 -46.85
CA GLU A 552 -6.55 -32.91 -47.53
C GLU A 552 -5.51 -33.74 -46.77
N GLN A 553 -5.42 -33.57 -45.45
CA GLN A 553 -4.52 -34.35 -44.60
C GLN A 553 -4.83 -35.86 -44.57
N ALA A 554 -6.09 -36.24 -44.83
CA ALA A 554 -6.48 -37.64 -44.97
C ALA A 554 -6.07 -38.24 -46.33
N ALA A 555 -5.97 -37.40 -47.37
CA ALA A 555 -5.55 -37.81 -48.71
C ALA A 555 -4.02 -37.96 -48.86
N GLU A 556 -3.24 -37.25 -48.04
CA GLU A 556 -1.75 -37.26 -48.08
C GLU A 556 -1.09 -38.46 -47.38
N LYS A 557 -1.81 -39.26 -46.57
CA LYS A 557 -1.25 -40.48 -45.97
C LYS A 557 -1.32 -41.66 -46.97
N PRO A 558 -0.20 -42.19 -47.49
CA PRO A 558 -0.24 -43.37 -48.34
C PRO A 558 -0.70 -44.59 -47.51
N LYS A 559 -1.53 -45.44 -48.13
CA LYS A 559 -1.87 -46.77 -47.62
C LYS A 559 -0.58 -47.62 -47.62
N GLY A 560 0.15 -47.61 -46.51
CA GLY A 560 1.29 -48.49 -46.25
C GLY A 560 0.91 -49.52 -45.20
#